data_AF-A0A354V7A1-F1
#
_entry.id   AF-A0A354V7A1-F1
#
_cell.length_a   1.000
_cell.length_b   1.000
_cell.length_c   1.000
_cell.angle_alpha   90.00
_cell.angle_beta   90.00
_cell.angle_gamma   90.00
#
_symmetry.space_group_name_H-M   'P 1'
#
loop_
_entity.id
_entity.type
_entity.pdbx_description
1 polymer ?
#
loop_
_entity_poly.entity_id
_entity_poly.type
_entity_poly.pdbx_seq_one_letter_code
_entity_poly.pdbx_strand_id
1 'polypeptide(L)' 'MTALVEGTTCFCRDCLHDLDIAARRCSECGSPRLARHPALPSLALA' A
#
# COMPACT_ATOMS: atom_id res chain seq x y z
N MET A 1 19.55 1.37 -14.73
CA MET A 1 18.53 0.31 -14.86
C MET A 1 17.55 0.50 -13.73
N THR A 2 16.58 1.41 -13.89
CA THR A 2 15.63 1.76 -12.83
C THR A 2 14.46 0.79 -12.92
N ALA A 3 14.30 -0.07 -11.91
CA ALA A 3 13.11 -0.90 -11.80
C ALA A 3 11.90 0.03 -11.68
N LEU A 4 11.04 0.03 -12.71
CA LEU A 4 9.69 0.57 -12.61
C LEU A 4 8.94 -0.34 -11.64
N VAL A 5 8.89 0.07 -10.37
CA VAL A 5 8.08 -0.60 -9.35
C VAL A 5 6.62 -0.30 -9.64
N GLU A 6 6.04 -0.99 -10.62
CA GLU A 6 4.60 -0.96 -10.87
C GLU A 6 3.92 -1.84 -9.83
N GLY A 7 3.45 -1.22 -8.75
CA GLY A 7 2.57 -1.86 -7.79
C GLY A 7 2.09 -0.91 -6.72
N THR A 8 1.22 -1.43 -5.87
CA THR A 8 0.64 -0.66 -4.77
C THR A 8 1.70 -0.06 -3.87
N THR A 9 1.63 1.26 -3.70
CA THR A 9 2.46 2.01 -2.73
C THR A 9 1.75 2.26 -1.41
N CYS A 10 0.47 1.88 -1.30
CA CYS A 10 -0.34 2.03 -0.09
C CYS A 10 -1.40 0.92 0.04
N PHE A 11 -1.49 0.24 1.19
CA PHE A 11 -2.57 -0.71 1.45
C PHE A 11 -3.07 -0.62 2.89
N CYS A 12 -4.24 -1.21 3.17
CA CYS A 12 -4.80 -1.24 4.51
C CYS A 12 -4.12 -2.32 5.35
N ARG A 13 -3.56 -1.96 6.50
CA ARG A 13 -2.89 -2.95 7.36
C ARG A 13 -3.85 -3.99 7.94
N ASP A 14 -5.13 -3.66 8.08
CA ASP A 14 -6.12 -4.54 8.71
C ASP A 14 -6.76 -5.51 7.69
N CYS A 15 -7.24 -5.02 6.55
CA CYS A 15 -7.94 -5.86 5.55
C CYS A 15 -7.11 -6.15 4.29
N LEU A 16 -5.88 -5.64 4.21
CA LEU A 16 -4.96 -5.80 3.08
C LEU A 16 -5.45 -5.20 1.74
N HIS A 17 -6.54 -4.41 1.75
CA HIS A 17 -7.03 -3.73 0.56
C HIS A 17 -6.03 -2.70 0.03
N ASP A 18 -5.71 -2.78 -1.25
CA ASP A 18 -4.87 -1.82 -1.97
C ASP A 18 -5.57 -0.45 -2.07
N LEU A 19 -4.82 0.61 -1.81
CA LEU A 19 -5.34 1.99 -1.76
C LEU A 19 -4.41 2.94 -2.50
N ASP A 20 -4.97 4.08 -2.88
CA ASP A 20 -4.18 5.19 -3.38
C ASP A 20 -3.38 5.87 -2.23
N ILE A 21 -2.21 6.41 -2.55
CA ILE A 21 -1.36 7.12 -1.59
C ILE A 21 -1.99 8.41 -1.05
N ALA A 22 -3.05 8.94 -1.68
CA ALA A 22 -3.84 10.06 -1.18
C ALA A 22 -4.98 9.63 -0.23
N ALA A 23 -5.34 8.34 -0.16
CA ALA A 23 -6.45 7.86 0.66
C ALA A 23 -6.20 8.16 2.15
N ARG A 24 -7.14 8.78 2.86
CA ARG A 24 -6.97 9.08 4.30
C ARG A 24 -7.37 7.92 5.23
N ARG A 25 -8.31 7.09 4.78
CA ARG A 25 -8.83 5.90 5.47
C ARG A 25 -9.10 4.81 4.43
N CYS A 26 -9.15 3.57 4.88
CA CYS A 26 -9.53 2.46 4.00
C CYS A 26 -10.97 2.63 3.52
N SER A 27 -11.21 2.54 2.21
CA SER A 27 -12.54 2.57 1.58
C SER A 27 -13.35 1.29 1.81
N GLU A 28 -12.69 0.18 2.14
CA GLU A 28 -13.34 -1.12 2.37
C GLU A 28 -13.71 -1.31 3.85
N CYS A 29 -12.76 -1.17 4.78
CA CYS A 29 -12.99 -1.43 6.21
C CYS A 29 -13.10 -0.17 7.09
N GLY A 30 -12.81 1.03 6.56
CA GLY A 30 -12.85 2.29 7.32
C GLY A 30 -11.68 2.53 8.28
N SER A 31 -10.73 1.58 8.39
CA SER A 31 -9.57 1.70 9.28
C SER A 31 -8.70 2.91 8.94
N PRO A 32 -8.17 3.63 9.95
CA PRO A 32 -7.16 4.67 9.75
C PRO A 32 -5.74 4.09 9.56
N ARG A 33 -5.53 2.78 9.71
CA ARG A 33 -4.21 2.14 9.72
C ARG A 33 -3.74 1.78 8.30
N LEU A 34 -3.24 2.77 7.59
CA LEU A 34 -2.75 2.61 6.21
C LEU A 34 -1.21 2.47 6.20
N ALA A 35 -0.71 1.46 5.49
CA ALA A 35 0.72 1.22 5.28
C ALA A 35 1.14 1.83 3.94
N ARG A 36 2.05 2.81 3.95
CA ARG A 36 2.54 3.51 2.75
C ARG A 36 4.04 3.37 2.67
N HIS A 37 4.54 2.79 1.59
CA HIS A 37 5.96 2.80 1.34
C HIS A 37 6.25 2.61 -0.15
N PRO A 38 7.13 3.43 -0.76
CA PRO A 38 7.39 3.37 -2.20
C PRO A 38 8.05 2.06 -2.62
N ALA A 39 8.75 1.38 -1.71
CA ALA A 39 9.34 0.08 -1.98
C ALA A 39 8.37 -1.10 -1.79
N LEU A 40 7.10 -0.90 -1.38
CA LEU A 40 6.15 -2.01 -1.16
C LEU A 40 6.06 -2.98 -2.34
N PRO A 41 5.97 -2.52 -3.61
CA PRO A 41 5.89 -3.44 -4.75
C PRO A 41 7.14 -4.32 -4.91
N SER A 42 8.28 -3.83 -4.43
CA SER A 42 9.58 -4.50 -4.51
C SER A 42 10.01 -5.16 -3.21
N LEU A 43 9.24 -5.00 -2.13
CA LEU A 43 9.62 -5.46 -0.80
C LEU A 43 9.14 -6.89 -0.60
N ALA A 44 9.97 -7.84 -1.01
CA ALA A 44 9.81 -9.25 -0.67
C ALA A 44 10.48 -9.52 0.68
N LEU A 45 9.68 -9.83 1.71
CA LEU A 45 10.15 -10.35 2.99
C LEU A 45 9.90 -11.87 2.98
N ALA A 46 10.95 -12.64 3.27
CA ALA A 46 10.95 -14.11 3.24
C ALA A 46 10.53 -14.72 4.59
#